data_AF-A0A239M3Q6-F1
#
_entry.id   AF-A0A239M3Q6-F1
#
_cell.length_a   1.000
_cell.length_b   1.000
_cell.length_c   1.000
_cell.angle_alpha   90.00
_cell.angle_beta   90.00
_cell.angle_gamma   90.00
#
_symmetry.space_group_name_H-M   'P 1'
#
loop_
_entity.id
_entity.type
_entity.pdbx_description
1 polymer ?
#
loop_
_entity_poly.entity_id
_entity_poly.type
_entity_poly.pdbx_seq_one_letter_code
_entity_poly.pdbx_strand_id
1 'polypeptide(L)' 'DVLINEVPLLFRKDIYALACIAGGFVYFVCYKFSLPAPLTELAAALTVIAIRIAAVKFHIQLPILNLDKPTKED' A
#
# COMPACT_ATOMS: atom_id res chain seq x y z
N ASP A 1 -3.23 -11.42 10.54
CA ASP A 1 -4.34 -10.51 10.91
C ASP A 1 -5.68 -11.23 10.99
N VAL A 2 -6.22 -11.77 9.89
CA VAL A 2 -7.52 -12.47 9.89
C VAL A 2 -7.58 -13.65 10.87
N LEU A 3 -6.53 -14.49 10.91
CA LEU A 3 -6.45 -15.61 11.87
C LEU A 3 -6.29 -15.19 13.35
N ILE A 4 -5.91 -13.94 13.60
CA ILE A 4 -5.66 -13.38 14.94
C ILE A 4 -6.81 -12.43 15.35
N ASN A 5 -7.91 -12.42 14.58
CA ASN A 5 -9.07 -11.54 14.77
C ASN A 5 -8.74 -10.03 14.75
N GLU A 6 -7.63 -9.67 14.12
CA GLU A 6 -7.24 -8.29 13.87
C GLU A 6 -7.72 -7.90 12.47
N VAL A 7 -8.34 -6.73 12.30
CA VAL A 7 -8.75 -6.23 10.98
C VAL A 7 -7.50 -6.17 10.08
N PRO A 8 -7.50 -6.88 8.94
CA PRO A 8 -6.34 -6.99 8.07
C PRO A 8 -5.78 -5.64 7.65
N LEU A 9 -4.45 -5.53 7.68
CA LEU A 9 -3.71 -4.33 7.29
C LEU A 9 -4.04 -3.85 5.85
N LEU A 10 -4.46 -4.77 4.97
CA LEU A 10 -4.97 -4.46 3.63
C LEU A 10 -6.16 -3.48 3.67
N PHE A 11 -7.05 -3.61 4.65
CA PHE A 11 -8.24 -2.76 4.83
C PHE A 11 -7.99 -1.54 5.72
N ARG A 12 -6.91 -1.53 6.52
CA ARG A 12 -6.57 -0.37 7.37
C ARG A 12 -5.68 0.65 6.67
N LYS A 13 -4.95 0.27 5.63
CA LYS A 13 -4.06 1.18 4.90
C LYS A 13 -4.35 1.08 3.41
N ASP A 14 -5.12 2.05 2.91
CA ASP A 14 -5.49 2.18 1.50
C ASP A 14 -4.28 2.13 0.55
N ILE A 15 -3.13 2.60 1.03
CA ILE A 15 -1.83 2.51 0.36
C ILE A 15 -1.47 1.08 -0.03
N TYR A 16 -1.82 0.08 0.79
CA TYR A 16 -1.46 -1.31 0.53
C TYR A 16 -2.20 -1.85 -0.69
N ALA A 17 -3.48 -1.51 -0.83
CA ALA A 17 -4.30 -1.86 -1.99
C ALA A 17 -3.90 -1.04 -3.22
N LEU A 18 -3.70 0.27 -3.06
CA LEU A 18 -3.34 1.18 -4.15
C LEU A 18 -2.00 0.81 -4.79
N ALA A 19 -1.01 0.40 -3.99
CA ALA A 19 0.28 -0.07 -4.50
C ALA A 19 0.17 -1.31 -5.39
N CYS A 20 -0.65 -2.29 -4.98
CA CYS A 20 -0.88 -3.51 -5.76
C CYS A 20 -1.65 -3.22 -7.06
N ILE A 21 -2.68 -2.36 -7.00
CA ILE A 21 -3.43 -1.94 -8.19
C ILE A 21 -2.52 -1.19 -9.17
N ALA A 22 -1.67 -0.28 -8.67
CA ALA A 22 -0.71 0.44 -9.49
C ALA A 22 0.33 -0.48 -10.14
N GLY A 23 0.86 -1.46 -9.40
CA GLY A 23 1.76 -2.47 -9.94
C GLY A 23 1.12 -3.33 -11.03
N GLY A 24 -0.13 -3.76 -10.81
CA GLY A 24 -0.91 -4.50 -11.82
C GLY A 24 -1.24 -3.65 -13.05
N PHE A 25 -1.49 -2.35 -12.87
CA PHE A 25 -1.69 -1.42 -13.98
C PHE A 25 -0.42 -1.25 -14.82
N VAL A 26 0.74 -1.08 -14.19
CA VAL A 26 2.03 -1.02 -14.90
C VAL A 26 2.32 -2.33 -15.63
N TYR A 27 2.06 -3.48 -14.99
CA TYR A 27 2.17 -4.79 -15.64
C TYR A 27 1.28 -4.87 -16.89
N PHE A 28 0.01 -4.46 -16.79
CA PHE A 28 -0.94 -4.48 -17.91
C PHE A 28 -0.50 -3.57 -19.06
N VAL A 29 0.01 -2.38 -18.75
CA VAL A 29 0.55 -1.46 -19.76
C VAL A 29 1.77 -2.09 -20.43
N CYS A 30 2.76 -2.57 -19.68
CA CYS A 30 3.95 -3.24 -20.24
C CYS A 30 3.59 -4.47 -21.08
N TYR A 31 2.59 -5.24 -20.65
CA TYR A 31 2.06 -6.37 -21.41
C TYR A 31 1.47 -5.93 -22.76
N LYS A 32 0.73 -4.82 -22.79
CA LYS A 32 0.17 -4.25 -24.03
C LYS A 32 1.24 -3.76 -25.02
N PHE A 33 2.41 -3.39 -24.53
CA PHE A 33 3.56 -3.02 -25.38
C PHE A 33 4.41 -4.22 -25.83
N SER A 34 3.98 -5.46 -25.55
CA SER A 34 4.70 -6.69 -25.88
C SER A 34 6.14 -6.71 -25.35
N LEU A 35 6.36 -6.14 -24.16
CA LEU A 35 7.65 -6.27 -23.49
C LEU A 35 7.92 -7.73 -23.10
N PRO A 36 9.20 -8.14 -23.02
CA PRO A 36 9.56 -9.45 -22.49
C PRO A 36 8.94 -9.67 -21.11
N ALA A 37 8.35 -10.85 -20.89
CA ALA A 37 7.76 -11.24 -19.61
C ALA A 37 8.66 -10.95 -18.38
N PRO A 38 9.97 -11.32 -18.37
CA PRO A 38 10.82 -11.04 -17.22
C PRO A 38 11.03 -9.54 -16.96
N LEU A 39 11.02 -8.71 -18.01
CA LEU A 39 11.18 -7.26 -17.88
C LEU A 39 9.90 -6.61 -17.34
N THR A 40 8.75 -7.12 -17.76
CA THR A 40 7.42 -6.67 -17.32
C THR A 40 7.16 -7.02 -15.85
N GLU A 41 7.51 -8.24 -15.43
CA GLU A 41 7.44 -8.66 -14.03
C GLU A 41 8.39 -7.84 -13.14
N LEU A 42 9.62 -7.62 -13.59
CA LEU A 42 10.59 -6.80 -12.86
C LEU A 42 10.12 -5.35 -12.72
N ALA A 43 9.60 -4.75 -13.79
CA ALA A 43 9.06 -3.39 -13.76
C ALA A 43 7.87 -3.28 -12.80
N ALA A 44 6.94 -4.23 -12.83
CA ALA A 44 5.80 -4.27 -11.91
C ALA A 44 6.25 -4.41 -10.45
N ALA A 45 7.18 -5.33 -10.17
CA ALA A 45 7.73 -5.55 -8.82
C ALA A 45 8.44 -4.29 -8.29
N LEU A 46 9.29 -3.66 -9.12
CA LEU A 46 9.97 -2.41 -8.77
C LEU A 46 8.98 -1.29 -8.49
N THR A 47 7.89 -1.20 -9.27
CA THR A 47 6.84 -0.19 -9.06
C THR A 47 6.15 -0.37 -7.71
N VAL A 48 5.75 -1.60 -7.37
CA VAL A 48 5.12 -1.90 -6.07
C VAL A 48 6.07 -1.58 -4.91
N ILE A 49 7.34 -1.97 -5.02
CA ILE A 49 8.36 -1.70 -4.00
C ILE A 49 8.61 -0.19 -3.86
N ALA A 50 8.73 0.54 -4.96
CA ALA A 50 8.91 1.99 -4.95
C ALA A 50 7.74 2.70 -4.26
N ILE A 51 6.49 2.30 -4.56
CA ILE A 51 5.30 2.87 -3.91
C ILE A 51 5.29 2.53 -2.41
N ARG A 52 5.67 1.31 -2.03
CA ARG A 52 5.78 0.91 -0.61
C ARG A 52 6.80 1.76 0.13
N ILE A 53 7.98 1.94 -0.44
CA ILE A 53 9.04 2.75 0.16
C ILE A 53 8.62 4.21 0.21
N ALA A 54 8.01 4.75 -0.85
CA ALA A 54 7.46 6.09 -0.87
C ALA A 54 6.42 6.27 0.24
N ALA A 55 5.47 5.35 0.39
CA ALA A 55 4.46 5.42 1.44
C ALA A 55 5.04 5.41 2.86
N VAL A 56 6.08 4.61 3.10
CA VAL A 56 6.78 4.56 4.39
C VAL A 56 7.58 5.85 4.61
N LYS A 57 8.31 6.32 3.59
CA LYS A 57 9.17 7.51 3.66
C LYS A 57 8.38 8.81 3.76
N PHE A 58 7.24 8.89 3.09
CA PHE A 58 6.31 10.02 3.21
C PHE A 58 5.54 10.00 4.55
N HIS A 59 5.80 9.01 5.43
CA HIS A 59 5.10 8.88 6.70
C HIS A 59 3.60 9.12 6.50
N ILE A 60 2.98 8.45 5.52
CA ILE A 60 1.51 8.33 5.50
C ILE A 60 1.13 7.32 6.59
N GLN A 61 1.59 7.62 7.80
CA GLN A 61 0.94 7.30 9.03
C GLN A 61 -0.21 8.29 9.04
N LEU A 62 -1.43 7.82 8.75
CA LEU A 62 -2.61 8.59 9.14
C LEU A 62 -2.31 9.13 10.54
N PRO A 63 -2.39 10.45 10.79
CA PRO A 63 -2.23 10.97 12.13
C PRO A 63 -3.16 10.14 12.99
N ILE A 64 -2.57 9.38 13.91
CA ILE A 64 -3.31 8.59 14.87
C ILE A 64 -4.07 9.64 15.65
N LEU A 65 -5.37 9.76 15.37
CA LEU A 65 -6.23 10.70 16.05
C LEU A 65 -6.31 10.18 17.48
N ASN A 66 -5.35 10.60 18.30
CA ASN A 66 -5.44 10.50 19.74
C ASN A 66 -6.61 11.42 20.09
N LEU A 67 -7.80 10.84 20.14
CA LEU A 67 -8.91 11.40 20.89
C LEU A 67 -8.44 11.40 22.33
N ASP A 68 -7.78 12.48 22.72
CA ASP A 68 -7.51 12.81 24.10
C ASP A 68 -8.88 12.82 24.77
N LYS A 69 -9.13 11.79 25.57
CA LYS A 69 -10.37 11.69 26.33
C LYS A 69 -10.36 12.93 27.23
N PRO A 70 -11.36 13.81 27.18
CA PRO A 70 -11.42 14.89 28.15
C PRO A 70 -11.49 14.25 29.52
N THR A 71 -10.42 14.45 30.30
CA THR A 71 -10.40 14.25 31.74
C THR A 71 -11.61 14.99 32.29
N LYS A 72 -12.62 14.24 32.71
CA LYS A 72 -13.61 14.78 33.63
C LYS A 72 -12.93 14.80 34.99
N GLU A 73 -12.35 15.96 35.31
CA GLU A 73 -12.29 16.43 36.69
C GLU A 73 -13.74 16.65 37.18
N ASP A 74 -13.91 16.34 38.47
CA ASP A 74 -15.08 16.45 39.36
C ASP A 74 -16.09 15.29 39.38
#